data_AF-A0A645DJI7-F1
#
_entry.id   AF-A0A645DJI7-F1
#
_cell.length_a   1.000
_cell.length_b   1.000
_cell.length_c   1.000
_cell.angle_alpha   90.00
_cell.angle_beta   90.00
_cell.angle_gamma   90.00
#
_symmetry.space_group_name_H-M   'P 1'
#
loop_
_entity.id
_entity.type
_entity.pdbx_description
1 polymer ?
#
loop_
_entity_poly.entity_id
_entity_poly.type
_entity_poly.pdbx_seq_one_letter_code
_entity_poly.pdbx_strand_id
1 'polypeptide(L)'
;MNKIENWMFEKSDETEEEILKEQGEDPDTVYGFGHTALFRDVIEAIRNNREPLINGEEGKKAMEIILAAYKSRLTGQPVKFPIGEFSTMDMIKDKH
;
A
#
# COMPACT_ATOMS: atom_id res chain seq x y z
N MET A 1 -0.71 3.82 -16.25
CA MET A 1 -1.09 2.47 -16.72
C MET A 1 -0.32 1.50 -15.86
N ASN A 2 -1.01 0.71 -15.03
CA ASN A 2 -0.37 -0.26 -14.13
C ASN A 2 -0.58 -1.64 -14.73
N LYS A 3 0.23 -1.99 -15.74
CA LYS A 3 0.22 -3.32 -16.36
C LYS A 3 1.50 -4.03 -16.01
N ILE A 4 1.39 -5.30 -15.62
CA ILE A 4 2.57 -6.14 -15.48
C ILE A 4 2.95 -6.56 -16.88
N GLU A 5 4.14 -6.19 -17.32
CA GLU A 5 4.65 -6.53 -18.66
C GLU A 5 5.36 -7.89 -18.69
N ASN A 6 5.86 -8.35 -17.53
CA ASN A 6 6.56 -9.63 -17.40
C ASN A 6 6.25 -10.29 -16.06
N TRP A 7 5.96 -11.59 -16.07
CA TRP A 7 5.71 -12.41 -14.88
C TRP A 7 6.53 -13.71 -14.96
N MET A 8 7.80 -13.63 -14.53
CA MET A 8 8.74 -14.77 -14.58
C MET A 8 9.29 -15.09 -13.20
N PHE A 9 8.81 -16.19 -12.60
CA PHE A 9 9.33 -16.73 -11.35
C PHE A 9 9.85 -18.15 -11.57
N GLU A 10 10.99 -18.50 -10.94
CA GLU A 10 11.65 -19.81 -11.11
C GLU A 10 10.77 -20.99 -10.66
N LYS A 11 9.79 -20.73 -9.79
CA LYS A 11 8.81 -21.70 -9.28
C LYS A 11 7.41 -21.09 -9.24
N SER A 12 6.83 -20.79 -10.39
CA SER A 12 5.39 -20.51 -10.48
C SER A 12 4.63 -21.76 -10.91
N ASP A 13 3.54 -22.06 -10.21
CA ASP A 13 2.56 -23.05 -10.66
C ASP A 13 1.57 -22.45 -11.69
N GLU A 14 1.62 -21.13 -11.87
CA GLU A 14 0.80 -20.32 -12.78
C GLU A 14 1.61 -19.94 -14.03
N THR A 15 0.94 -19.89 -15.18
CA THR A 15 1.58 -19.46 -16.44
C THR A 15 1.51 -17.95 -16.62
N GLU A 16 2.53 -17.36 -17.25
CA GLU A 16 2.56 -15.92 -17.53
C GLU A 16 1.34 -15.48 -18.36
N GLU A 17 0.89 -16.28 -19.33
CA GLU A 17 -0.28 -15.97 -20.15
C GLU A 17 -1.58 -15.90 -19.34
N GLU A 18 -1.77 -16.78 -18.35
CA GLU A 18 -2.93 -16.75 -17.46
C GLU A 18 -2.95 -15.45 -16.63
N ILE A 19 -1.81 -15.08 -16.06
CA ILE A 19 -1.70 -13.88 -15.21
C ILE A 19 -1.85 -12.59 -16.02
N LEU A 20 -1.26 -12.53 -17.21
CA LEU A 20 -1.42 -11.37 -18.09
C LEU A 20 -2.87 -11.21 -18.56
N LYS A 21 -3.60 -12.31 -18.75
CA LYS A 21 -5.00 -12.30 -19.17
C LYS A 21 -5.97 -11.93 -18.05
N GLU A 22 -5.64 -12.25 -16.79
CA GLU A 22 -6.42 -11.86 -15.62
C GLU A 22 -6.28 -10.37 -15.26
N GLN A 23 -5.41 -9.62 -15.95
CA GLN A 23 -5.32 -8.18 -15.77
C GLN A 23 -6.65 -7.53 -16.14
N GLY A 24 -7.36 -7.03 -15.13
CA GLY A 24 -8.62 -6.32 -15.29
C GLY A 24 -8.48 -5.08 -16.18
N GLU A 25 -9.62 -4.50 -16.55
CA GLU A 25 -9.64 -3.28 -17.37
C GLU A 25 -8.95 -2.12 -16.66
N ASP A 26 -8.30 -1.25 -17.46
CA ASP A 26 -7.74 -0.01 -16.94
C ASP A 26 -8.87 0.79 -16.29
N PRO A 27 -8.78 1.12 -14.99
CA PRO A 27 -9.83 1.88 -14.33
C PRO A 27 -9.93 3.27 -14.98
N ASP A 28 -11.15 3.79 -15.10
CA ASP A 28 -11.44 5.10 -15.71
C ASP A 28 -10.62 6.25 -15.10
N THR A 29 -10.14 6.07 -13.86
CA THR A 29 -9.19 6.98 -13.21
C THR A 29 -8.15 6.19 -12.41
N VAL A 30 -6.99 6.80 -12.15
CA VAL A 30 -5.95 6.25 -11.24
C VAL A 30 -6.44 6.04 -9.81
N TYR A 31 -7.61 6.60 -9.46
CA TYR A 31 -8.26 6.48 -8.16
C TYR A 31 -9.31 5.36 -8.11
N GLY A 32 -9.63 4.75 -9.26
CA GLY A 32 -10.53 3.60 -9.39
C GLY A 32 -11.88 3.77 -8.68
N PHE A 33 -12.51 2.64 -8.38
CA PHE A 33 -13.82 2.59 -7.70
C PHE A 33 -13.71 2.36 -6.18
N GLY A 34 -12.52 2.02 -5.68
CA GLY A 34 -12.33 1.56 -4.29
C GLY A 34 -12.46 2.67 -3.24
N HIS A 35 -11.98 3.88 -3.52
CA HIS A 35 -11.96 4.95 -2.53
C HIS A 35 -13.36 5.39 -2.10
N THR A 36 -14.30 5.52 -3.04
CA THR A 36 -15.68 5.91 -2.74
C THR A 36 -16.36 4.93 -1.79
N ALA A 37 -16.14 3.62 -1.97
CA ALA A 37 -16.71 2.60 -1.10
C ALA A 37 -16.12 2.66 0.33
N LEU A 38 -14.81 2.89 0.44
CA LEU A 38 -14.14 3.06 1.74
C LEU A 38 -14.61 4.33 2.47
N PHE A 39 -14.76 5.45 1.76
CA PHE A 39 -15.29 6.68 2.36
C PHE A 39 -16.74 6.51 2.84
N ARG A 40 -17.57 5.83 2.05
CA ARG A 40 -18.95 5.50 2.46
C ARG A 40 -18.96 4.66 3.73
N ASP A 41 -18.11 3.63 3.83
CA ASP A 41 -18.02 2.79 5.02
C ASP A 41 -17.65 3.61 6.28
N VAL A 42 -16.67 4.49 6.20
CA VAL A 42 -16.28 5.37 7.33
C VAL A 42 -17.45 6.27 7.75
N ILE A 43 -18.17 6.87 6.79
CA ILE A 43 -19.33 7.73 7.08
C ILE A 43 -20.44 6.93 7.78
N GLU A 44 -20.74 5.74 7.28
CA GLU A 44 -21.75 4.86 7.87
C GLU A 44 -21.33 4.34 9.25
N ALA A 45 -20.04 4.08 9.45
CA ALA A 45 -19.49 3.63 10.73
C ALA A 45 -19.74 4.68 11.83
N ILE A 46 -19.46 5.95 11.51
CA ILE A 46 -19.72 7.08 12.39
C ILE A 46 -21.22 7.22 12.70
N ARG A 47 -22.08 7.17 11.67
CA ARG A 47 -23.53 7.35 11.83
C ARG A 47 -24.19 6.25 12.65
N ASN A 48 -23.70 5.02 12.50
CA ASN A 48 -24.28 3.84 13.15
C ASN A 48 -23.54 3.42 14.42
N ASN A 49 -22.53 4.18 14.85
CA ASN A 49 -21.69 3.86 16.01
C ASN A 49 -21.13 2.43 15.96
N ARG A 50 -20.58 2.04 14.80
CA ARG A 50 -19.88 0.76 14.58
C ARG A 50 -18.42 1.00 14.24
N GLU A 51 -17.61 -0.05 14.34
CA GLU A 51 -16.25 -0.06 13.81
C GLU A 51 -16.28 0.16 12.27
N PRO A 52 -15.42 1.02 11.71
CA PRO A 52 -15.20 1.05 10.27
C PRO A 52 -14.50 -0.23 9.81
N LEU A 53 -14.59 -0.54 8.52
CA LEU A 53 -13.92 -1.68 7.90
C LEU A 53 -12.40 -1.66 8.16
N ILE A 54 -11.81 -0.46 8.18
CA ILE A 54 -10.40 -0.23 8.54
C ILE A 54 -10.36 0.84 9.61
N ASN A 55 -9.98 0.46 10.83
CA ASN A 55 -9.80 1.40 11.94
C ASN A 55 -8.40 2.04 11.90
N GLY A 56 -8.16 2.97 12.84
CA GLY A 56 -6.90 3.71 12.90
C GLY A 56 -5.67 2.82 13.15
N GLU A 57 -5.83 1.75 13.92
CA GLU A 57 -4.73 0.82 14.22
C GLU A 57 -4.33 -0.01 13.00
N GLU A 58 -5.32 -0.53 12.25
CA GLU A 58 -5.06 -1.24 11.00
C GLU A 58 -4.50 -0.31 9.92
N GLY A 59 -5.04 0.92 9.82
CA GLY A 59 -4.52 1.94 8.90
C GLY A 59 -3.06 2.32 9.22
N LYS A 60 -2.66 2.33 10.50
CA LYS A 60 -1.29 2.64 10.92
C LYS A 60 -0.29 1.60 10.40
N LYS A 61 -0.63 0.32 10.33
CA LYS A 61 0.29 -0.73 9.84
C LYS A 61 0.76 -0.48 8.41
N ALA A 62 -0.15 -0.04 7.53
CA ALA A 62 0.20 0.33 6.16
C ALA A 62 1.16 1.52 6.12
N MET A 63 0.93 2.54 6.96
CA MET A 63 1.82 3.69 7.09
C MET A 63 3.21 3.28 7.60
N GLU A 64 3.28 2.36 8.56
CA GLU A 64 4.56 1.85 9.08
C GLU A 64 5.40 1.18 7.99
N ILE A 65 4.77 0.46 7.04
CA ILE A 65 5.48 -0.15 5.90
C ILE A 65 6.07 0.94 4.99
N ILE A 66 5.30 1.98 4.67
CA ILE A 66 5.77 3.11 3.85
C ILE A 66 6.93 3.82 4.53
N LEU A 67 6.80 4.10 5.82
CA LEU A 67 7.87 4.73 6.62
C LEU A 67 9.11 3.83 6.74
N ALA A 68 8.95 2.51 6.87
CA ALA A 68 10.07 1.56 6.85
C ALA A 68 10.85 1.62 5.53
N ALA A 69 10.15 1.74 4.39
CA ALA A 69 10.81 1.87 3.09
C ALA A 69 11.65 3.15 3.00
N TYR A 70 11.13 4.28 3.49
CA TYR A 70 11.90 5.53 3.55
C TYR A 70 13.08 5.45 4.52
N LYS A 71 12.90 4.86 5.71
CA LYS A 71 13.98 4.63 6.68
C LYS A 71 15.06 3.71 6.12
N SER A 72 14.68 2.66 5.41
CA SER A 72 15.59 1.74 4.73
C SER A 72 16.40 2.46 3.67
N ARG A 73 15.74 3.29 2.83
CA ARG A 73 16.43 4.13 1.83
C ARG A 73 17.45 5.08 2.47
N LEU A 74 17.06 5.78 3.54
CA LEU A 74 17.92 6.73 4.23
C LEU A 74 19.15 6.07 4.86
N THR A 75 18.96 4.90 5.46
CA THR A 75 20.01 4.21 6.22
C THR A 75 20.82 3.21 5.39
N GLY A 76 20.31 2.79 4.24
CA GLY A 76 20.85 1.68 3.45
C GLY A 76 20.73 0.31 4.15
N GLN A 77 19.88 0.18 5.16
CA GLN A 77 19.77 -1.02 6.00
C GLN A 77 18.34 -1.58 6.06
N PRO A 78 18.17 -2.90 6.22
CA PRO A 78 16.87 -3.50 6.51
C PRO A 78 16.23 -2.94 7.79
N VAL A 79 14.92 -2.71 7.77
CA VAL A 79 14.16 -2.21 8.92
C VAL A 79 13.34 -3.33 9.53
N LYS A 80 13.47 -3.55 10.85
CA LYS A 80 12.63 -4.47 11.62
C LYS A 80 11.39 -3.75 12.14
N PHE A 81 10.27 -4.47 12.20
CA PHE A 81 9.04 -3.98 12.81
C PHE A 81 8.96 -4.36 14.29
N PRO A 82 8.33 -3.53 15.14
CA PRO A 82 7.83 -2.18 14.84
C PRO A 82 8.97 -1.19 14.56
N ILE A 83 8.74 -0.21 13.69
CA ILE A 83 9.81 0.62 13.08
C ILE A 83 10.51 1.59 14.05
N GLY A 84 9.97 1.75 15.26
CA GLY A 84 10.40 2.76 16.24
C GLY A 84 10.15 4.19 15.78
N GLU A 85 10.90 5.14 16.32
CA GLU A 85 10.82 6.54 15.90
C GLU A 85 11.40 6.74 14.50
N PHE A 86 10.61 7.35 13.62
CA PHE A 86 11.02 7.80 12.29
C PHE A 86 10.01 8.81 11.73
N SER A 87 10.50 9.93 11.20
CA SER A 87 9.69 10.94 10.53
C SER A 87 10.17 11.14 9.10
N THR A 88 9.25 11.46 8.18
CA THR A 88 9.62 11.93 6.85
C THR A 88 10.48 13.19 6.88
N MET A 89 10.43 13.97 7.97
CA MET A 89 11.31 15.13 8.18
C MET A 89 12.78 14.75 8.34
N ASP A 90 13.09 13.52 8.77
CA ASP A 90 14.47 13.03 8.87
C ASP A 90 15.11 12.85 7.48
N MET A 91 14.31 12.68 6.44
CA MET A 91 14.77 12.63 5.05
C MET A 91 15.33 13.96 4.53
N ILE A 92 14.92 15.09 5.11
CA ILE A 92 15.35 16.43 4.65
C ILE A 92 16.73 16.80 5.22
N LYS A 93 17.08 16.24 6.38
CA LYS A 93 18.35 16.51 7.07
C LYS A 93 19.56 15.90 6.34
N ASP A 94 19.31 14.95 5.42
CA ASP A 94 20.32 14.20 4.67
C ASP A 94 20.69 14.84 3.32
N LYS A 95 20.59 16.18 3.20
CA LYS A 95 21.08 16.89 2.02
C LYS A 95 22.60 17.06 2.13
N HIS A 96 23.33 16.09 1.57
CA HIS A 96 24.70 16.26 1.11
C HIS A 96 24.77 17.21 -0.09
#